data_AF-A0A7V6GLG0-F1
#
_entry.id   AF-A0A7V6GLG0-F1
#
_cell.length_a   1.000
_cell.length_b   1.000
_cell.length_c   1.000
_cell.angle_alpha   90.00
_cell.angle_beta   90.00
_cell.angle_gamma   90.00
#
_symmetry.space_group_name_H-M   'P 1'
#
loop_
_entity.id
_entity.type
_entity.pdbx_description
1 polymer ?
#
loop_
_entity_poly.entity_id
_entity_poly.type
_entity_poly.pdbx_seq_one_letter_code
_entity_poly.pdbx_strand_id
1 'polypeptide(L)' 'MIRMTYGNWLFWSVLEWIGINFVWLGVFPNLPVWIGAIIATVAAVLTFIFGPRPKDDDEEEEE' A
#
# COMPACT_ATOMS: atom_id res chain seq x y z
N MET A 1 5.47 -10.31 -18.68
CA MET A 1 5.76 -9.65 -17.39
C MET A 1 4.65 -8.65 -17.16
N ILE A 2 3.81 -8.80 -16.14
CA ILE A 2 2.64 -7.93 -15.94
C ILE A 2 3.17 -6.54 -15.56
N ARG A 3 3.08 -5.58 -16.50
CA ARG A 3 3.52 -4.19 -16.33
C ARG A 3 2.62 -3.55 -15.26
N MET A 4 3.16 -3.31 -14.07
CA MET A 4 2.42 -2.72 -12.95
C MET A 4 2.43 -1.20 -13.08
N THR A 5 1.45 -0.65 -13.80
CA THR A 5 1.18 0.80 -13.87
C THR A 5 0.79 1.35 -12.50
N TYR A 6 0.91 2.68 -12.29
CA TYR A 6 0.56 3.37 -11.03
C TYR A 6 -0.77 2.96 -10.37
N GLY A 7 -1.78 2.59 -11.19
CA GLY A 7 -3.06 2.07 -10.69
C GLY A 7 -2.94 0.78 -9.86
N ASN A 8 -1.90 -0.01 -10.09
CA ASN A 8 -1.62 -1.23 -9.34
C ASN A 8 -1.14 -0.91 -7.90
N TRP A 9 -0.28 0.09 -7.69
CA TRP A 9 0.22 0.40 -6.35
C TRP A 9 -0.83 1.04 -5.43
N LEU A 10 -1.69 1.91 -5.97
CA LEU A 10 -2.85 2.42 -5.22
C LEU A 10 -3.77 1.27 -4.79
N PHE A 11 -4.04 0.34 -5.70
CA PHE A 11 -4.81 -0.86 -5.41
C PHE A 11 -4.18 -1.69 -4.28
N TRP A 12 -2.87 -1.98 -4.34
CA TRP A 12 -2.18 -2.72 -3.28
C TRP A 12 -2.16 -1.99 -1.95
N SER A 13 -2.00 -0.67 -1.96
CA SER A 13 -2.02 0.15 -0.75
C SER A 13 -3.39 0.12 -0.06
N VAL A 14 -4.48 0.18 -0.83
CA VAL A 14 -5.85 0.05 -0.31
C VAL A 14 -6.11 -1.37 0.20
N LEU A 15 -5.65 -2.39 -0.54
CA LEU A 15 -5.83 -3.78 -0.14
C LEU A 15 -5.08 -4.11 1.16
N GLU A 16 -3.84 -3.62 1.29
CA GLU A 16 -3.06 -3.68 2.52
C GLU A 16 -3.77 -2.96 3.68
N TRP A 17 -4.28 -1.75 3.44
CA TRP A 17 -5.00 -0.98 4.45
C TRP A 17 -6.20 -1.77 5.01
N ILE A 18 -6.99 -2.38 4.13
CA ILE A 18 -8.13 -3.21 4.51
C ILE A 18 -7.65 -4.46 5.27
N GLY A 19 -6.60 -5.11 4.79
CA GLY A 19 -6.01 -6.30 5.42
C GLY A 19 -5.55 -6.03 6.85
N ILE A 20 -4.83 -4.94 7.09
CA ILE A 20 -4.35 -4.56 8.42
C ILE A 20 -5.53 -4.29 9.37
N ASN A 21 -6.59 -3.64 8.90
CA ASN A 21 -7.78 -3.42 9.73
C ASN A 21 -8.49 -4.73 10.09
N PHE A 22 -8.61 -5.68 9.16
CA PHE A 22 -9.17 -7.00 9.48
C PHE A 22 -8.31 -7.78 10.47
N VAL A 23 -6.98 -7.76 10.30
CA VAL A 23 -6.06 -8.38 11.25
C VAL A 23 -6.19 -7.73 12.63
N TRP A 24 -6.30 -6.39 12.69
CA TRP A 24 -6.47 -5.67 13.94
C TRP A 24 -7.74 -6.10 14.68
N LEU A 25 -8.89 -6.17 13.98
CA LEU A 25 -10.15 -6.60 14.55
C LEU A 25 -10.14 -8.06 15.01
N GLY A 26 -9.43 -8.93 14.28
CA GLY A 26 -9.32 -10.36 14.62
C GLY A 26 -8.37 -10.65 15.78
N VAL A 27 -7.24 -9.94 15.86
CA VAL A 27 -6.18 -10.19 16.86
C VAL A 27 -6.41 -9.38 18.14
N PHE A 28 -6.92 -8.15 18.02
CA PHE A 28 -7.05 -7.21 19.14
C PHE A 28 -8.49 -6.71 19.34
N PRO A 29 -9.46 -7.59 19.63
CA PRO A 29 -10.87 -7.21 19.74
C PRO A 29 -11.18 -6.23 20.89
N ASN A 30 -10.32 -6.18 21.92
CA ASN A 30 -10.48 -5.31 23.08
C ASN A 30 -9.73 -3.97 22.95
N LEU A 31 -8.95 -3.76 21.89
CA LEU A 31 -8.22 -2.51 21.68
C LEU A 31 -9.01 -1.54 20.82
N PRO A 32 -8.79 -0.22 20.98
CA PRO A 32 -9.47 0.77 20.17
C PRO A 32 -9.18 0.61 18.66
N VAL A 33 -10.24 0.60 17.86
CA VAL A 33 -10.18 0.38 16.40
C VAL A 33 -9.37 1.48 15.68
N TRP A 34 -9.37 2.70 16.21
CA TRP A 34 -8.65 3.82 15.61
C TRP A 34 -7.13 3.63 15.56
N ILE A 35 -6.55 2.82 16.48
CA ILE A 35 -5.12 2.52 16.47
C ILE A 35 -4.77 1.66 15.24
N GLY A 36 -5.59 0.64 14.97
CA GLY A 36 -5.47 -0.18 13.76
C GLY A 36 -5.60 0.66 12.49
N ALA A 37 -6.52 1.62 12.47
CA ALA A 37 -6.68 2.53 11.35
C ALA A 37 -5.45 3.44 11.13
N ILE A 38 -4.81 3.95 12.19
CA ILE A 38 -3.56 4.72 12.07
C ILE A 38 -2.44 3.85 11.50
N ILE A 39 -2.24 2.65 12.05
CA ILE A 39 -1.21 1.71 11.58
C ILE A 39 -1.42 1.37 10.11
N ALA A 40 -2.66 1.03 9.74
CA ALA A 40 -3.03 0.71 8.36
C ALA A 40 -2.76 1.90 7.42
N THR A 41 -3.06 3.12 7.86
CA THR A 41 -2.86 4.34 7.05
C THR A 41 -1.38 4.62 6.83
N VAL A 42 -0.56 4.50 7.87
CA VAL A 42 0.90 4.67 7.75
C VAL A 42 1.48 3.62 6.81
N ALA A 43 1.10 2.35 6.97
CA ALA A 43 1.56 1.27 6.09
C ALA A 43 1.16 1.51 4.62
N ALA A 44 -0.12 1.83 4.38
CA ALA A 44 -0.61 2.11 3.02
C ALA A 44 0.09 3.30 2.36
N VAL A 45 0.38 4.36 3.13
CA VAL A 45 1.15 5.52 2.62
C VAL A 45 2.58 5.12 2.28
N LEU A 46 3.23 4.30 3.11
CA LEU A 46 4.57 3.80 2.84
C LEU A 46 4.58 2.92 1.59
N THR A 47 3.61 2.02 1.45
CA THR A 47 3.46 1.15 0.28
C THR A 47 3.18 1.94 -0.99
N PHE A 48 2.40 3.02 -0.89
CA PHE A 48 2.11 3.88 -2.03
C PHE A 48 3.33 4.69 -2.50
N ILE A 49 4.13 5.22 -1.57
CA ILE A 49 5.30 6.05 -1.88
C ILE A 49 6.51 5.19 -2.24
N PHE A 50 6.81 4.18 -1.43
CA PHE A 50 8.03 3.38 -1.50
C PHE A 50 7.83 1.99 -2.12
N GLY A 51 6.61 1.67 -2.57
CA GLY A 51 6.35 0.45 -3.30
C GLY A 51 7.31 0.31 -4.49
N PRO A 52 8.00 -0.84 -4.67
CA PRO A 52 8.92 -1.06 -5.77
C PRO A 52 8.24 -0.77 -7.12
N ARG A 53 8.54 0.41 -7.67
CA ARG A 53 8.13 0.76 -9.02
C ARG A 53 9.08 0.02 -9.96
N PRO A 54 8.57 -0.66 -11.00
CA PRO A 54 9.41 -0.89 -12.16
C PRO A 54 9.95 0.49 -12.55
N LYS A 55 11.27 0.66 -12.57
CA LYS A 55 11.84 1.78 -13.31
C LYS A 55 11.38 1.54 -14.74
N ASP A 56 10.54 2.41 -15.27
CA ASP A 56 10.42 2.45 -16.72
C ASP A 56 11.84 2.81 -17.20
N ASP A 57 12.48 1.92 -17.95
CA ASP A 57 13.71 2.20 -18.70
C ASP A 57 13.38 3.19 -19.85
N ASP A 58 12.70 4.29 -19.53
CA ASP A 58 12.29 5.35 -20.47
C ASP A 58 13.02 6.66 -20.09
N GLU A 59 14.29 6.57 -19.67
CA GLU A 59 15.24 7.70 -19.55
C GLU A 59 16.18 7.81 -20.79
N GLU A 60 15.87 7.16 -21.92
CA GLU A 60 16.59 7.35 -23.19
C GLU A 60 15.62 7.73 -24.32
N GLU A 61 15.02 8.92 -24.28
CA GLU A 61 14.51 9.63 -25.47
C GLU A 61 14.24 11.12 -25.13
N GLU A 62 15.27 11.81 -24.63
CA GLU A 62 15.41 13.27 -24.76
C GLU A 62 16.65 13.56 -25.64
N GLU A 63 16.50 13.43 -26.96
CA GLU A 63 17.19 14.25 -27.97
C GLU A 63 16.16 15.00 -28.81
#